data_AF-A0A1G1YK58-F1
#
_entry.id   AF-A0A1G1YK58-F1
#
_cell.length_a   1.000
_cell.length_b   1.000
_cell.length_c   1.000
_cell.angle_alpha   90.00
_cell.angle_beta   90.00
_cell.angle_gamma   90.00
#
_symmetry.space_group_name_H-M   'P 1'
#
loop_
_entity.id
_entity.type
_entity.pdbx_description
1 polymer ?
#
loop_
_entity_poly.entity_id
_entity_poly.type
_entity_poly.pdbx_seq_one_letter_code
_entity_poly.pdbx_strand_id
1 'polypeptide(L)'
;MKVAPDDNFDITICSEVLEHIKEYKLEQKAINQLKLITKNDGLIIISTPNSELLENHGFSFDEINNLFKNNFSQYYIFENAFIPIGKNELLWKKRLNNENIGIIVSELINFNEAVLPNGKIPEIKQGLPAGLFKFNGYEIDTSLLHNTHSWVILAINN
;
A
#
# COMPACT_ATOMS: atom_id res chain seq x y z
N MET A 1 17.28 4.87 25.58
CA MET A 1 16.86 4.22 24.32
C MET A 1 18.09 4.06 23.45
N LYS A 2 18.36 2.85 22.93
CA LYS A 2 19.33 2.71 21.85
C LYS A 2 18.70 3.33 20.60
N VAL A 3 19.38 4.30 20.01
CA VAL A 3 19.01 4.87 18.70
C VAL A 3 19.25 3.74 17.69
N ALA A 4 18.24 3.42 16.86
CA ALA A 4 18.46 2.52 15.73
C ALA A 4 19.55 3.15 14.87
N PRO A 5 20.56 2.40 14.42
CA PRO A 5 21.64 3.01 13.67
C PRO A 5 21.11 3.50 12.31
N ASP A 6 21.35 4.78 12.03
CA ASP A 6 20.87 5.49 10.84
C ASP A 6 21.53 4.92 9.55
N ASP A 7 20.86 5.07 8.40
CA ASP A 7 21.43 4.82 7.06
C ASP A 7 22.02 3.40 6.86
N ASN A 8 21.37 2.38 7.44
CA ASN A 8 21.94 1.03 7.50
C ASN A 8 21.23 0.00 6.63
N PHE A 9 19.97 0.22 6.27
CA PHE A 9 19.17 -0.77 5.56
C PHE A 9 18.95 -0.36 4.10
N ASP A 10 19.31 -1.24 3.17
CA ASP A 10 18.99 -1.05 1.74
C ASP A 10 17.47 -1.13 1.50
N ILE A 11 16.77 -1.94 2.31
CA ILE A 11 15.32 -2.12 2.25
C ILE A 11 14.75 -2.12 3.67
N THR A 12 13.70 -1.33 3.90
CA THR A 12 12.91 -1.35 5.13
C THR A 12 11.47 -1.70 4.81
N ILE A 13 10.88 -2.60 5.62
CA ILE A 13 9.51 -3.09 5.43
C ILE A 13 8.67 -2.78 6.68
N CYS A 14 7.51 -2.16 6.48
CA CYS A 14 6.52 -1.83 7.50
C CYS A 14 5.17 -2.42 7.07
N SER A 15 4.84 -3.61 7.52
CA SER A 15 3.68 -4.37 7.03
C SER A 15 2.58 -4.47 8.08
N GLU A 16 1.39 -3.95 7.77
CA GLU A 16 0.17 -4.03 8.61
C GLU A 16 0.40 -3.56 10.05
N VAL A 17 1.02 -2.39 10.20
CA VAL A 17 1.24 -1.76 11.52
C VAL A 17 1.01 -0.26 11.54
N LEU A 18 1.07 0.44 10.40
CA LEU A 18 1.00 1.91 10.34
C LEU A 18 -0.37 2.43 10.79
N GLU A 19 -1.43 1.68 10.53
CA GLU A 19 -2.81 2.00 10.90
C GLU A 19 -3.04 2.04 12.40
N HIS A 20 -2.27 1.29 13.19
CA HIS A 20 -2.39 1.27 14.64
C HIS A 20 -1.90 2.56 15.30
N ILE A 21 -1.10 3.37 14.60
CA ILE A 21 -0.63 4.65 15.12
C ILE A 21 -1.39 5.85 14.57
N LYS A 22 -2.38 5.60 13.69
CA LYS A 22 -3.18 6.63 13.02
C LYS A 22 -4.01 7.46 14.01
N GLU A 23 -4.61 6.81 15.00
CA GLU A 23 -5.42 7.50 16.03
C GLU A 23 -4.60 8.51 16.87
N TYR A 24 -3.29 8.32 16.93
CA TYR A 24 -2.36 9.22 17.63
C TYR A 24 -1.74 10.28 16.72
N LYS A 25 -2.06 10.28 15.41
CA LYS A 25 -1.48 11.19 14.39
C LYS A 25 0.05 11.11 14.32
N LEU A 26 0.61 9.90 14.47
CA LEU A 26 2.05 9.64 14.49
C LEU A 26 2.60 9.09 13.17
N GLU A 27 1.78 9.01 12.13
CA GLU A 27 2.13 8.45 10.81
C GLU A 27 3.33 9.19 10.22
N GLN A 28 3.31 10.52 10.25
CA GLN A 28 4.42 11.35 9.76
C GLN A 28 5.72 11.09 10.53
N LYS A 29 5.62 10.87 11.86
CA LYS A 29 6.78 10.55 12.69
C LYS A 29 7.33 9.17 12.34
N ALA A 30 6.45 8.19 12.12
CA ALA A 30 6.86 6.86 11.70
C ALA A 30 7.54 6.86 10.33
N ILE A 31 6.98 7.57 9.34
CA ILE A 31 7.63 7.76 8.03
C ILE A 31 9.04 8.35 8.21
N ASN A 32 9.19 9.40 9.02
CA ASN A 32 10.51 9.99 9.27
C ASN A 32 11.50 8.98 9.89
N GLN A 33 11.04 8.11 10.78
CA GLN A 33 11.90 7.06 11.36
C GLN A 33 12.28 5.99 10.32
N LEU A 34 11.35 5.59 9.45
CA LEU A 34 11.66 4.66 8.36
C LEU A 34 12.68 5.28 7.39
N LYS A 35 12.53 6.56 7.04
CA LYS A 35 13.49 7.30 6.22
C LYS A 35 14.87 7.38 6.87
N LEU A 36 14.93 7.57 8.19
CA LEU A 36 16.18 7.70 8.94
C LEU A 36 17.02 6.41 8.92
N ILE A 37 16.38 5.25 9.07
CA ILE A 37 17.09 3.97 9.14
C ILE A 37 17.37 3.35 7.76
N THR A 38 16.59 3.76 6.74
CA THR A 38 16.77 3.31 5.36
C THR A 38 17.86 4.13 4.70
N LYS A 39 18.66 3.49 3.85
CA LYS A 39 19.71 4.21 3.12
C LYS A 39 19.15 5.25 2.17
N ASN A 40 19.93 6.27 1.84
CA ASN A 40 19.63 7.09 0.66
C ASN A 40 19.54 6.20 -0.59
N ASP A 41 18.55 6.46 -1.44
CA ASP A 41 18.16 5.62 -2.59
C ASP A 41 17.69 4.19 -2.24
N GLY A 42 17.60 3.88 -0.94
CA GLY A 42 17.04 2.62 -0.42
C GLY A 42 15.53 2.54 -0.60
N LEU A 43 14.99 1.31 -0.56
CA LEU A 43 13.58 1.04 -0.76
C LEU A 43 12.83 0.95 0.58
N ILE A 44 11.73 1.69 0.69
CA ILE A 44 10.77 1.57 1.78
C ILE A 44 9.50 0.90 1.23
N ILE A 45 9.11 -0.20 1.86
CA ILE A 45 7.90 -0.95 1.55
C ILE A 45 6.94 -0.80 2.73
N ILE A 46 5.73 -0.30 2.47
CA ILE A 46 4.69 -0.23 3.48
C ILE A 46 3.48 -1.00 3.00
N SER A 47 2.88 -1.82 3.87
CA SER A 47 1.52 -2.30 3.67
C SER A 47 0.63 -1.85 4.82
N THR A 48 -0.62 -1.53 4.52
CA THR A 48 -1.60 -1.12 5.53
C THR A 48 -3.01 -1.36 5.02
N PRO A 49 -4.00 -1.64 5.88
CA PRO A 49 -5.34 -2.00 5.44
C PRO A 49 -6.00 -0.91 4.59
N ASN A 50 -6.77 -1.32 3.59
CA ASN A 50 -7.58 -0.42 2.77
C ASN A 50 -8.93 -0.17 3.44
N SER A 51 -9.14 1.05 3.92
CA SER A 51 -10.40 1.45 4.57
C SER A 51 -11.61 1.50 3.62
N GLU A 52 -11.38 1.49 2.30
CA GLU A 52 -12.44 1.32 1.30
C GLU A 52 -13.03 -0.10 1.34
N LEU A 53 -12.30 -1.08 1.84
CA LEU A 53 -12.78 -2.45 2.06
C LEU A 53 -13.10 -2.77 3.51
N LEU A 54 -12.27 -2.27 4.43
CA LEU A 54 -12.34 -2.56 5.85
C LEU A 54 -12.81 -1.30 6.58
N GLU A 55 -14.14 -1.14 6.71
CA GLU A 55 -14.70 0.05 7.35
C GLU A 55 -14.10 0.29 8.75
N ASN A 56 -13.68 1.53 9.00
CA ASN A 56 -13.05 1.98 10.26
C ASN A 56 -11.66 1.38 10.56
N HIS A 57 -11.01 0.76 9.59
CA HIS A 57 -9.64 0.26 9.75
C HIS A 57 -8.76 0.67 8.56
N GLY A 58 -7.52 1.07 8.84
CA GLY A 58 -6.56 1.45 7.79
C GLY A 58 -6.71 2.86 7.23
N PHE A 59 -6.29 3.02 5.98
CA PHE A 59 -6.21 4.31 5.28
C PHE A 59 -7.10 4.31 4.04
N SER A 60 -7.66 5.47 3.69
CA SER A 60 -8.25 5.71 2.38
C SER A 60 -7.15 5.99 1.36
N PHE A 61 -7.47 5.88 0.06
CA PHE A 61 -6.51 6.19 -0.98
C PHE A 61 -5.95 7.62 -0.85
N ASP A 62 -6.81 8.61 -0.61
CA ASP A 62 -6.37 10.01 -0.50
C ASP A 62 -5.46 10.23 0.72
N GLU A 63 -5.73 9.56 1.84
CA GLU A 63 -4.87 9.66 3.03
C GLU A 63 -3.47 9.11 2.77
N ILE A 64 -3.37 7.89 2.21
CA ILE A 64 -2.08 7.25 1.96
C ILE A 64 -1.33 7.98 0.84
N ASN A 65 -2.03 8.39 -0.23
CA ASN A 65 -1.45 9.14 -1.33
C ASN A 65 -0.88 10.49 -0.85
N ASN A 66 -1.63 11.24 -0.04
CA ASN A 66 -1.13 12.50 0.52
C ASN A 66 0.06 12.30 1.46
N LEU A 67 0.02 11.27 2.32
CA LEU A 67 1.15 10.97 3.22
C LEU A 67 2.42 10.70 2.41
N PHE A 68 2.35 9.88 1.37
CA PHE A 68 3.53 9.55 0.57
C PHE A 68 3.99 10.68 -0.34
N LYS A 69 3.05 11.38 -0.99
CA LYS A 69 3.35 12.55 -1.82
C LYS A 69 4.12 13.64 -1.08
N ASN A 70 3.84 13.83 0.21
CA ASN A 70 4.51 14.83 1.03
C ASN A 70 5.92 14.41 1.48
N ASN A 71 6.26 13.12 1.38
CA ASN A 71 7.47 12.55 1.99
C ASN A 71 8.46 11.96 1.00
N PHE A 72 8.02 11.59 -0.20
CA PHE A 72 8.80 10.87 -1.19
C PHE A 72 8.64 11.50 -2.57
N SER A 73 9.76 11.65 -3.27
CA SER A 73 9.76 12.12 -4.67
C SER A 73 9.39 11.02 -5.66
N GLN A 74 9.62 9.75 -5.30
CA GLN A 74 9.34 8.57 -6.11
C GLN A 74 8.65 7.50 -5.27
N TYR A 75 7.41 7.18 -5.61
CA TYR A 75 6.66 6.08 -4.99
C TYR A 75 5.58 5.54 -5.92
N TYR A 76 5.15 4.31 -5.64
CA TYR A 76 4.00 3.66 -6.27
C TYR A 76 3.10 3.07 -5.20
N ILE A 77 1.79 3.24 -5.37
CA ILE A 77 0.76 2.59 -4.56
C ILE A 77 0.15 1.48 -5.41
N PHE A 78 0.21 0.25 -4.93
CA PHE A 78 -0.51 -0.89 -5.46
C PHE A 78 -1.84 -1.01 -4.74
N GLU A 79 -2.92 -1.08 -5.52
CA GLU A 79 -4.24 -1.30 -4.98
C GLU A 79 -4.45 -2.79 -4.65
N ASN A 80 -5.34 -3.03 -3.68
CA ASN A 80 -5.85 -4.35 -3.39
C ASN A 80 -6.63 -4.95 -4.57
N ALA A 81 -6.75 -6.28 -4.61
CA ALA A 81 -7.42 -7.02 -5.68
C ALA A 81 -8.95 -6.88 -5.70
N PHE A 82 -9.62 -6.76 -4.55
CA PHE A 82 -11.09 -6.73 -4.49
C PHE A 82 -11.70 -5.37 -4.81
N ILE A 83 -12.78 -5.38 -5.59
CA ILE A 83 -13.63 -4.20 -5.78
C ILE A 83 -14.35 -3.91 -4.46
N PRO A 84 -14.31 -2.67 -3.93
CA PRO A 84 -15.08 -2.29 -2.76
C PRO A 84 -16.59 -2.51 -2.93
N ILE A 85 -17.31 -2.73 -1.84
CA ILE A 85 -18.75 -3.04 -1.89
C ILE A 85 -19.58 -1.81 -1.50
N GLY A 86 -20.74 -1.63 -2.13
CA GLY A 86 -21.73 -0.64 -1.72
C GLY A 86 -21.30 0.80 -2.02
N LYS A 87 -21.40 1.71 -1.04
CA LYS A 87 -21.05 3.13 -1.24
C LYS A 87 -19.58 3.31 -1.66
N ASN A 88 -18.68 2.44 -1.18
CA ASN A 88 -17.24 2.53 -1.47
C ASN A 88 -16.93 2.13 -2.91
N GLU A 89 -17.77 1.28 -3.53
CA GLU A 89 -17.66 0.96 -4.96
C GLU A 89 -17.83 2.20 -5.83
N LEU A 90 -18.81 3.05 -5.49
CA LEU A 90 -19.08 4.29 -6.21
C LEU A 90 -17.92 5.29 -6.05
N LEU A 91 -17.33 5.36 -4.85
CA LEU A 91 -16.15 6.18 -4.58
C LEU A 91 -14.95 5.69 -5.40
N TRP A 92 -14.70 4.38 -5.41
CA TRP A 92 -13.65 3.77 -6.20
C TRP A 92 -13.84 4.02 -7.70
N LYS A 93 -15.05 3.83 -8.25
CA LYS A 93 -15.38 4.14 -9.65
C LYS A 93 -15.16 5.61 -9.98
N LYS A 94 -15.50 6.52 -9.06
CA LYS A 94 -15.24 7.95 -9.24
C LYS A 94 -13.73 8.25 -9.26
N ARG A 95 -12.94 7.62 -8.38
CA ARG A 95 -11.47 7.71 -8.40
C ARG A 95 -10.90 7.22 -9.73
N LEU A 96 -11.37 6.06 -10.20
CA LEU A 96 -11.00 5.45 -11.47
C LEU A 96 -11.24 6.40 -12.65
N ASN A 97 -12.43 7.02 -12.74
CA ASN A 97 -12.76 7.97 -13.80
C ASN A 97 -11.94 9.27 -13.76
N ASN A 98 -11.36 9.60 -12.61
CA ASN A 98 -10.54 10.79 -12.42
C ASN A 98 -9.04 10.49 -12.47
N GLU A 99 -8.64 9.27 -12.87
CA GLU A 99 -7.24 8.81 -12.88
C GLU A 99 -6.56 8.92 -11.50
N ASN A 100 -7.34 8.93 -10.42
CA ASN A 100 -6.85 8.99 -9.03
C ASN A 100 -6.75 7.57 -8.45
N ILE A 101 -5.95 6.73 -9.07
CA ILE A 101 -5.82 5.30 -8.76
C ILE A 101 -4.37 4.89 -8.54
N GLY A 102 -4.18 3.84 -7.76
CA GLY A 102 -2.90 3.12 -7.71
C GLY A 102 -2.72 2.20 -8.91
N ILE A 103 -1.60 1.48 -8.93
CA ILE A 103 -1.37 0.36 -9.84
C ILE A 103 -2.28 -0.79 -9.42
N ILE A 104 -3.13 -1.23 -10.34
CA ILE A 104 -3.92 -2.45 -10.18
C ILE A 104 -3.20 -3.57 -10.92
N VAL A 105 -2.88 -4.64 -10.21
CA VAL A 105 -2.36 -5.89 -10.79
C VAL A 105 -3.50 -6.90 -10.82
N SER A 106 -3.69 -7.58 -11.95
CA SER A 106 -4.62 -8.68 -12.05
C SER A 106 -4.04 -9.89 -11.30
N GLU A 107 -4.57 -10.16 -10.11
CA GLU A 107 -4.13 -11.23 -9.22
C GLU A 107 -4.96 -12.52 -9.38
N LEU A 108 -4.31 -13.67 -9.21
CA LEU A 108 -5.01 -14.95 -9.01
C LEU A 108 -5.24 -15.14 -7.51
N ILE A 109 -6.50 -15.06 -7.08
CA ILE A 109 -6.87 -15.12 -5.66
C ILE A 109 -7.34 -16.53 -5.27
N ASN A 110 -6.68 -17.11 -4.27
CA ASN A 110 -7.21 -18.26 -3.55
C ASN A 110 -8.21 -17.80 -2.49
N PHE A 111 -9.51 -17.88 -2.78
CA PHE A 111 -10.55 -17.40 -1.86
C PHE A 111 -10.60 -18.15 -0.51
N ASN A 112 -10.02 -19.34 -0.42
CA ASN A 112 -9.95 -20.08 0.86
C ASN A 112 -8.95 -19.46 1.85
N GLU A 113 -8.02 -18.65 1.35
CA GLU A 113 -6.96 -17.99 2.13
C GLU A 113 -7.22 -16.48 2.26
N ALA A 114 -8.29 -15.98 1.63
CA ALA A 114 -8.62 -14.56 1.61
C ALA A 114 -9.56 -14.15 2.75
N VAL A 115 -9.31 -12.97 3.32
CA VAL A 115 -10.27 -12.31 4.20
C VAL A 115 -11.41 -11.76 3.33
N LEU A 116 -12.59 -12.39 3.44
CA LEU A 116 -13.75 -12.01 2.64
C LEU A 116 -14.51 -10.83 3.28
N PRO A 117 -14.66 -9.68 2.59
CA PRO A 117 -15.41 -8.56 3.10
C PRO A 117 -16.89 -8.95 3.28
N ASN A 118 -17.39 -8.83 4.52
CA ASN A 118 -18.74 -9.24 4.92
C ASN A 118 -19.09 -10.72 4.61
N GLY A 119 -18.08 -11.60 4.51
CA GLY A 119 -18.28 -13.03 4.24
C GLY A 119 -18.81 -13.36 2.84
N LYS A 120 -18.77 -12.42 1.90
CA LYS A 120 -19.20 -12.61 0.51
C LYS A 120 -18.00 -12.71 -0.42
N ILE A 121 -18.15 -13.45 -1.52
CA ILE A 121 -17.17 -13.47 -2.61
C ILE A 121 -17.24 -12.11 -3.32
N PRO A 122 -16.17 -11.29 -3.29
CA PRO A 122 -16.15 -10.00 -3.96
C PRO A 122 -15.78 -10.15 -5.44
N GLU A 123 -16.09 -9.13 -6.23
CA GLU A 123 -15.55 -8.99 -7.58
C GLU A 123 -14.05 -8.61 -7.50
N ILE A 124 -13.28 -9.04 -8.50
CA ILE A 124 -11.84 -8.80 -8.59
C ILE A 124 -11.58 -7.71 -9.63
N LYS A 125 -10.76 -6.72 -9.27
CA LYS A 125 -10.28 -5.67 -10.18
C LYS A 125 -9.46 -6.29 -11.30
N GLN A 126 -9.60 -5.74 -12.50
CA GLN A 126 -8.76 -6.08 -13.65
C GLN A 126 -7.82 -4.92 -13.93
N GLY A 127 -6.54 -5.21 -14.05
CA GLY A 127 -5.49 -4.21 -14.27
C GLY A 127 -4.38 -4.76 -15.16
N LEU A 128 -3.14 -4.44 -14.80
CA LEU A 128 -1.96 -4.93 -15.51
C LEU A 128 -1.75 -6.42 -15.22
N PRO A 129 -1.27 -7.22 -16.21
CA PRO A 129 -0.88 -8.59 -15.93
C PRO A 129 0.25 -8.63 -14.92
N ALA A 130 0.21 -9.60 -14.00
CA ALA A 130 1.29 -9.82 -13.06
C ALA A 130 2.60 -10.21 -13.76
N GLY A 131 3.73 -9.82 -13.16
CA GLY A 131 5.07 -10.10 -13.65
C GLY A 131 6.13 -9.19 -13.01
N LEU A 132 7.27 -9.06 -13.68
CA LEU A 132 8.38 -8.22 -13.19
C LEU A 132 8.08 -6.73 -13.38
N PHE A 133 8.01 -6.01 -12.26
CA PHE A 133 7.92 -4.56 -12.19
C PHE A 133 9.28 -3.98 -11.81
N LYS A 134 9.79 -3.04 -12.61
CA LYS A 134 11.10 -2.39 -12.37
C LYS A 134 10.92 -1.04 -11.72
N PHE A 135 11.62 -0.80 -10.62
CA PHE A 135 11.54 0.46 -9.89
C PHE A 135 12.89 0.82 -9.27
N ASN A 136 13.51 1.93 -9.69
CA ASN A 136 14.80 2.42 -9.18
C ASN A 136 15.89 1.35 -9.01
N GLY A 137 16.06 0.48 -10.01
CA GLY A 137 17.04 -0.61 -9.97
C GLY A 137 16.58 -1.88 -9.25
N TYR A 138 15.44 -1.85 -8.56
CA TYR A 138 14.79 -3.04 -7.98
C TYR A 138 13.92 -3.75 -9.03
N GLU A 139 13.92 -5.08 -8.98
CA GLU A 139 12.98 -5.92 -9.71
C GLU A 139 12.00 -6.54 -8.69
N ILE A 140 10.73 -6.18 -8.80
CA ILE A 140 9.65 -6.66 -7.93
C ILE A 140 8.78 -7.64 -8.73
N ASP A 141 8.66 -8.87 -8.25
CA ASP A 141 7.73 -9.84 -8.84
C ASP A 141 6.31 -9.62 -8.32
N THR A 142 5.49 -8.94 -9.12
CA THR A 142 4.08 -8.66 -8.79
C THR A 142 3.19 -9.89 -8.88
N SER A 143 3.68 -11.04 -9.37
CA SER A 143 2.92 -12.30 -9.27
C SER A 143 2.82 -12.83 -7.84
N LEU A 144 3.69 -12.35 -6.94
CA LEU A 144 3.68 -12.64 -5.51
C LEU A 144 2.84 -11.63 -4.71
N LEU A 145 2.33 -10.59 -5.37
CA LEU A 145 1.38 -9.67 -4.75
C LEU A 145 0.05 -10.41 -4.63
N HIS A 146 -0.23 -10.96 -3.45
CA HIS A 146 -1.49 -11.60 -3.09
C HIS A 146 -2.26 -10.69 -2.13
N ASN A 147 -2.53 -9.47 -2.58
CA ASN A 147 -3.02 -8.38 -1.76
C ASN A 147 -4.53 -8.22 -1.93
N THR A 148 -5.30 -8.92 -1.10
CA THR A 148 -6.77 -8.88 -1.21
C THR A 148 -7.39 -7.60 -0.67
N HIS A 149 -6.79 -6.98 0.36
CA HIS A 149 -7.44 -5.92 1.14
C HIS A 149 -6.56 -4.78 1.66
N SER A 150 -5.26 -4.75 1.36
CA SER A 150 -4.34 -3.70 1.83
C SER A 150 -3.95 -2.75 0.71
N TRP A 151 -3.38 -1.62 1.06
CA TRP A 151 -2.50 -0.88 0.16
C TRP A 151 -1.11 -1.45 0.29
N VAL A 152 -0.38 -1.59 -0.81
CA VAL A 152 1.07 -1.87 -0.79
C VAL A 152 1.77 -0.73 -1.47
N ILE A 153 2.71 -0.08 -0.77
CA ILE A 153 3.38 1.12 -1.23
C ILE A 153 4.87 0.84 -1.30
N LEU A 154 5.48 1.19 -2.44
CA LEU A 154 6.92 1.18 -2.66
C LEU A 154 7.38 2.63 -2.76
N ALA A 155 8.39 3.04 -2.01
CA ALA A 155 8.93 4.40 -2.06
C ALA A 155 10.45 4.40 -1.98
N ILE A 156 11.10 5.29 -2.73
CA ILE A 156 12.55 5.47 -2.65
C ILE A 156 12.87 6.54 -1.62
N ASN A 157 13.77 6.21 -0.71
CA ASN A 157 14.24 7.13 0.30
C ASN A 157 15.17 8.20 -0.32
N ASN A 158 14.88 9.46 -0.03
CA ASN A 158 15.52 10.63 -0.64
C ASN A 158 15.65 11.78 0.36
#